data_AF-A0ABD7V549-F1
#
_entry.id   AF-A0ABD7V549-F1
#
_cell.length_a   1.000
_cell.length_b   1.000
_cell.length_c   1.000
_cell.angle_alpha   90.00
_cell.angle_beta   90.00
_cell.angle_gamma   90.00
#
_symmetry.space_group_name_H-M   'P 1'
#
loop_
_entity.id
_entity.type
_entity.pdbx_description
1 polymer ?
#
loop_
_entity_poly.entity_id
_entity_poly.type
_entity_poly.pdbx_seq_one_letter_code
_entity_poly.pdbx_strand_id
1 'polypeptide(L)'
;MKPATAAKKLDVYLPATPAEFREGTITREELAALQADPPEWLRTLRAEGPHPKNLVAAKLGVSNSALVRNGITEALTTAQINELLEEMPEWLSVERAKQIEVRREERRLKSLREDKRREREEAENADD
;
A
#
# COMPACT_ATOMS: atom_id res chain seq x y z
N MET A 1 14.91 14.52 -4.90
CA MET A 1 14.66 13.38 -3.98
C MET A 1 15.19 12.10 -4.63
N LYS A 2 15.54 11.08 -3.84
CA LYS A 2 16.06 9.81 -4.38
C LYS A 2 14.97 9.08 -5.19
N PRO A 3 15.31 8.35 -6.27
CA PRO A 3 14.36 7.55 -7.05
C PRO A 3 13.51 6.60 -6.22
N ALA A 4 14.10 5.94 -5.22
CA ALA A 4 13.37 5.08 -4.31
C ALA A 4 12.24 5.82 -3.56
N THR A 5 12.46 7.08 -3.18
CA THR A 5 11.43 7.90 -2.53
C THR A 5 10.33 8.29 -3.51
N ALA A 6 10.69 8.65 -4.75
CA ALA A 6 9.72 9.00 -5.78
C ALA A 6 8.88 7.78 -6.20
N ALA A 7 9.50 6.63 -6.45
CA ALA A 7 8.80 5.37 -6.78
C ALA A 7 7.79 4.99 -5.69
N LYS A 8 8.17 5.11 -4.41
CA LYS A 8 7.26 4.86 -3.29
C LYS A 8 6.07 5.82 -3.28
N LYS A 9 6.26 7.09 -3.65
CA LYS A 9 5.16 8.08 -3.75
C LYS A 9 4.31 7.93 -5.00
N LEU A 10 4.83 7.26 -6.02
CA LEU A 10 4.11 6.94 -7.26
C LEU A 10 3.42 5.57 -7.21
N ASP A 11 3.64 4.82 -6.12
CA ASP A 11 3.20 3.44 -5.93
C ASP A 11 3.66 2.50 -7.06
N VAL A 12 4.95 2.57 -7.43
CA VAL A 12 5.55 1.70 -8.45
C VAL A 12 6.79 0.96 -7.96
N TYR A 13 7.08 -0.19 -8.59
CA TYR A 13 8.28 -0.97 -8.32
C TYR A 13 9.50 -0.37 -9.03
N LEU A 14 10.41 0.24 -8.25
CA LEU A 14 11.58 0.96 -8.78
C LEU A 14 12.41 0.15 -9.79
N PRO A 15 12.73 -1.14 -9.58
CA PRO A 15 13.54 -1.87 -10.55
C PRO A 15 12.91 -2.00 -11.95
N ALA A 16 11.58 -1.85 -12.06
CA ALA A 16 10.85 -1.90 -13.33
C ALA A 16 10.68 -0.51 -14.00
N THR A 17 11.11 0.58 -13.36
CA THR A 17 11.05 1.92 -13.97
C THR A 17 12.19 2.14 -14.97
N PRO A 18 12.05 3.05 -15.95
CA PRO A 18 13.10 3.39 -16.92
C PRO A 18 14.44 3.77 -16.27
N ALA A 19 15.55 3.60 -17.00
CA ALA A 19 16.89 3.90 -16.50
C ALA A 19 17.01 5.39 -16.11
N GLU A 20 16.46 6.30 -16.92
CA GLU A 20 16.48 7.74 -16.60
C GLU A 20 15.81 8.07 -15.25
N PHE A 21 14.77 7.32 -14.88
CA PHE A 21 14.10 7.47 -13.58
C PHE A 21 14.93 6.89 -12.44
N ARG A 22 15.62 5.76 -12.67
CA ARG A 22 16.40 5.04 -11.64
C ARG A 22 17.73 5.73 -11.31
N GLU A 23 18.33 6.39 -12.29
CA GLU A 23 19.66 7.00 -12.17
C GLU A 23 19.59 8.49 -11.80
N GLY A 24 18.48 9.16 -12.11
CA GLY A 24 18.30 10.59 -11.87
C GLY A 24 17.94 10.97 -10.44
N THR A 25 17.98 12.27 -10.15
CA THR A 25 17.30 12.86 -8.99
C THR A 25 15.96 13.42 -9.43
N ILE A 26 14.91 13.17 -8.64
CA ILE A 26 13.54 13.62 -8.99
C ILE A 26 13.15 14.77 -8.08
N THR A 27 12.87 15.93 -8.64
CA THR A 27 12.39 17.10 -7.90
C THR A 27 10.95 16.90 -7.43
N ARG A 28 10.48 17.76 -6.53
CA ARG A 28 9.08 17.74 -6.10
C ARG A 28 8.14 18.11 -7.26
N GLU A 29 8.58 19.01 -8.13
CA GLU A 29 7.84 19.46 -9.31
C GLU A 29 7.72 18.35 -10.36
N GLU A 30 8.81 17.64 -10.66
CA GLU A 30 8.79 16.49 -11.56
C GLU A 30 7.89 15.36 -11.04
N LEU A 31 7.95 15.08 -9.74
CA LEU A 31 7.04 14.11 -9.12
C LEU A 31 5.58 14.52 -9.30
N ALA A 32 5.27 15.81 -9.09
CA ALA A 32 3.92 16.33 -9.27
C ALA A 32 3.48 16.25 -10.73
N ALA A 33 4.37 16.53 -11.68
CA ALA A 33 4.11 16.39 -13.12
C ALA A 33 3.81 14.93 -13.49
N LEU A 34 4.62 13.97 -13.01
CA LEU A 34 4.38 12.53 -13.21
C LEU A 34 3.06 12.04 -12.61
N GLN A 35 2.59 12.68 -11.53
CA GLN A 35 1.29 12.37 -10.93
C GLN A 35 0.13 12.99 -11.70
N ALA A 36 0.29 14.22 -12.18
CA ALA A 36 -0.74 14.96 -12.90
C ALA A 36 -0.95 14.44 -14.33
N ASP A 37 0.14 14.16 -15.04
CA ASP A 37 0.13 13.60 -16.38
C ASP A 37 1.06 12.38 -16.46
N PRO A 38 0.58 11.20 -16.01
CA PRO A 38 1.42 10.02 -15.97
C PRO A 38 1.75 9.55 -17.39
N PRO A 39 3.03 9.37 -17.73
CA PRO A 39 3.45 8.82 -19.02
C PRO A 39 3.05 7.34 -19.15
N GLU A 40 3.11 6.81 -20.37
CA GLU A 40 2.63 5.46 -20.68
C GLU A 40 3.30 4.36 -19.84
N TRP A 41 4.62 4.43 -19.65
CA TRP A 41 5.33 3.47 -18.80
C TRP A 41 4.81 3.46 -17.36
N LEU A 42 4.42 4.62 -16.82
CA LEU A 42 3.88 4.73 -15.46
C LEU A 42 2.45 4.19 -15.39
N ARG A 43 1.64 4.43 -16.43
CA ARG A 43 0.29 3.86 -16.56
C ARG A 43 0.35 2.34 -16.63
N THR A 44 1.20 1.80 -17.49
CA THR A 44 1.42 0.36 -17.65
C THR A 44 1.87 -0.28 -16.33
N LEU A 45 2.88 0.28 -15.65
CA LEU A 45 3.34 -0.27 -14.36
C LEU A 45 2.24 -0.26 -13.28
N ARG A 46 1.37 0.75 -13.27
CA ARG A 46 0.25 0.80 -12.32
C ARG A 46 -0.86 -0.19 -12.65
N ALA A 47 -1.09 -0.46 -13.93
CA ALA A 47 -2.12 -1.38 -14.38
C ALA A 47 -1.68 -2.85 -14.23
N GLU A 48 -0.47 -3.16 -14.67
CA GLU A 48 0.00 -4.53 -14.86
C GLU A 48 1.05 -4.95 -13.84
N GLY A 49 1.74 -3.99 -13.22
CA GLY A 49 2.88 -4.25 -12.36
C GLY A 49 4.16 -4.47 -13.15
N PRO A 50 5.21 -5.03 -12.54
CA PRO A 50 5.25 -5.61 -11.19
C PRO A 50 4.92 -4.61 -10.07
N HIS A 51 4.06 -5.03 -9.14
CA HIS A 51 3.57 -4.19 -8.04
C HIS A 51 4.50 -4.28 -6.83
N PRO A 52 4.80 -3.16 -6.15
CA PRO A 52 5.54 -3.19 -4.91
C PRO A 52 4.74 -3.95 -3.83
N LYS A 53 5.47 -4.56 -2.89
CA LYS A 53 4.93 -5.44 -1.84
C LYS A 53 3.71 -4.88 -1.09
N ASN A 54 3.69 -3.58 -0.81
CA ASN A 54 2.55 -2.92 -0.16
C ASN A 54 1.28 -2.99 -1.01
N LEU A 55 1.39 -2.80 -2.32
CA LEU A 55 0.27 -2.92 -3.24
C LEU A 55 -0.15 -4.37 -3.45
N VAL A 56 0.80 -5.30 -3.52
CA VAL A 56 0.51 -6.73 -3.56
C VAL A 56 -0.32 -7.15 -2.35
N ALA A 57 0.10 -6.77 -1.14
CA ALA A 57 -0.63 -7.06 0.10
C ALA A 57 -2.04 -6.44 0.10
N ALA A 58 -2.15 -5.19 -0.36
CA ALA A 58 -3.42 -4.50 -0.46
C ALA A 58 -4.39 -5.20 -1.44
N LYS A 59 -3.91 -5.60 -2.63
CA LYS A 59 -4.70 -6.31 -3.64
C LYS A 59 -5.13 -7.70 -3.17
N LEU A 60 -4.23 -8.43 -2.50
CA LEU A 60 -4.52 -9.75 -1.92
C LEU A 60 -5.35 -9.69 -0.63
N GLY A 61 -5.57 -8.50 -0.05
CA GLY A 61 -6.36 -8.33 1.17
C GLY A 61 -5.67 -8.88 2.43
N VAL A 62 -4.33 -8.89 2.46
CA VAL A 62 -3.52 -9.43 3.56
C VAL A 62 -2.54 -8.37 4.11
N SER A 63 -1.81 -8.72 5.17
CA SER A 63 -0.73 -7.88 5.68
C SER A 63 0.59 -8.09 4.94
N ASN A 64 1.47 -7.09 4.95
CA ASN A 64 2.83 -7.23 4.42
C ASN A 64 3.61 -8.37 5.08
N SER A 65 3.35 -8.64 6.36
CA SER A 65 3.99 -9.73 7.10
C SER A 65 3.44 -11.10 6.69
N ALA A 66 2.17 -11.19 6.27
CA ALA A 66 1.59 -12.42 5.73
C ALA A 66 2.28 -12.84 4.42
N LEU A 67 2.60 -11.89 3.54
CA LEU A 67 3.35 -12.18 2.32
C LEU A 67 4.69 -12.83 2.63
N VAL A 68 5.47 -12.25 3.56
CA VAL A 68 6.79 -12.77 3.94
C VAL A 68 6.69 -14.16 4.56
N ARG A 69 5.71 -14.39 5.44
CA ARG A 69 5.51 -15.72 6.05
C ARG A 69 5.21 -16.81 5.03
N ASN A 70 4.57 -16.44 3.92
CA ASN A 70 4.21 -17.36 2.84
C ASN A 70 5.20 -17.32 1.67
N GLY A 71 6.42 -16.80 1.88
CA GLY A 71 7.49 -16.82 0.88
C GLY A 71 7.37 -15.80 -0.24
N ILE A 72 6.38 -14.90 -0.21
CA ILE A 72 6.22 -13.83 -1.20
C ILE A 72 7.04 -12.62 -0.75
N THR A 73 8.30 -12.57 -1.21
CA THR A 73 9.22 -11.45 -0.96
C THR A 73 9.36 -10.50 -2.13
N GLU A 74 9.08 -11.00 -3.34
CA GLU A 74 9.24 -10.26 -4.60
C GLU A 74 7.97 -9.51 -5.01
N ALA A 75 8.13 -8.60 -5.96
CA ALA A 75 7.03 -7.90 -6.61
C ALA A 75 6.22 -8.87 -7.50
N LEU A 76 4.89 -8.73 -7.49
CA LEU A 76 3.99 -9.54 -8.33
C LEU A 76 3.28 -8.70 -9.38
N THR A 77 3.06 -9.27 -10.56
CA THR A 77 2.22 -8.65 -11.60
C THR A 77 0.74 -8.80 -11.26
N THR A 78 -0.12 -8.04 -11.94
CA THR A 78 -1.57 -8.20 -11.83
C THR A 78 -2.01 -9.61 -12.21
N ALA A 79 -1.38 -10.22 -13.22
CA ALA A 79 -1.68 -11.60 -13.63
C ALA A 79 -1.41 -12.60 -12.50
N GLN A 80 -0.23 -12.55 -11.88
CA GLN A 80 0.13 -13.43 -10.75
C GLN A 80 -0.76 -13.20 -9.53
N ILE A 81 -1.16 -11.96 -9.27
CA ILE A 81 -2.10 -11.65 -8.19
C ILE A 81 -3.47 -12.27 -8.48
N ASN A 82 -3.96 -12.16 -9.71
CA ASN A 82 -5.24 -12.74 -10.12
C ASN A 82 -5.20 -14.27 -10.02
N GLU A 83 -4.12 -14.90 -10.46
CA GLU A 83 -3.90 -16.35 -10.30
C GLU A 83 -4.01 -16.78 -8.83
N LEU A 84 -3.33 -16.08 -7.91
CA LEU A 84 -3.45 -16.37 -6.46
C LEU A 84 -4.87 -16.17 -5.93
N LEU A 85 -5.60 -15.17 -6.44
CA LEU A 85 -6.98 -14.91 -6.04
C LEU A 85 -7.95 -15.95 -6.59
N GLU A 86 -7.66 -16.52 -7.76
CA GLU A 86 -8.44 -17.60 -8.38
C GLU A 86 -8.18 -18.94 -7.71
N GLU A 87 -6.90 -19.28 -7.49
CA GLU A 87 -6.51 -20.50 -6.78
C GLU A 87 -6.96 -20.49 -5.32
N MET A 88 -6.99 -19.30 -4.70
CA MET A 88 -7.36 -19.06 -3.30
C MET A 88 -6.75 -20.12 -2.37
N PRO A 89 -5.41 -20.24 -2.30
CA PRO A 89 -4.76 -21.24 -1.46
C PRO A 89 -5.13 -21.04 0.01
N GLU A 90 -5.04 -22.12 0.80
CA GLU A 90 -5.48 -22.13 2.21
C GLU A 90 -4.88 -20.95 3.00
N TRP A 91 -3.57 -20.73 2.89
CA TRP A 91 -2.89 -19.64 3.57
C TRP A 91 -3.49 -18.26 3.25
N LEU A 92 -3.90 -18.04 2.00
CA LEU A 92 -4.44 -16.75 1.56
C LEU A 92 -5.82 -16.52 2.17
N SER A 93 -6.67 -17.54 2.19
CA SER A 93 -7.99 -17.47 2.83
C SER A 93 -7.88 -17.17 4.33
N VAL A 94 -6.98 -17.86 5.03
CA VAL A 94 -6.73 -17.67 6.48
C VAL A 94 -6.19 -16.27 6.76
N GLU A 95 -5.20 -15.80 6.01
CA GLU A 95 -4.60 -14.48 6.21
C GLU A 95 -5.57 -13.35 5.87
N ARG A 96 -6.47 -13.53 4.88
CA ARG A 96 -7.54 -12.57 4.58
C ARG A 96 -8.55 -12.48 5.70
N ALA A 97 -9.01 -13.61 6.25
CA ALA A 97 -9.93 -13.63 7.39
C ALA A 97 -9.32 -12.90 8.59
N LYS A 98 -8.06 -13.21 8.92
CA LYS A 98 -7.30 -12.53 9.97
C LYS A 98 -7.17 -11.03 9.72
N GLN A 99 -6.88 -10.62 8.49
CA GLN A 99 -6.75 -9.20 8.15
C GLN A 99 -8.07 -8.43 8.31
N ILE A 100 -9.21 -9.07 8.02
CA ILE A 100 -10.54 -8.50 8.23
C ILE A 100 -10.81 -8.29 9.73
N GLU A 101 -10.50 -9.28 10.56
CA GLU A 101 -10.67 -9.19 12.02
C GLU A 101 -9.79 -8.09 12.62
N VAL A 102 -8.51 -8.03 12.23
CA VAL A 102 -7.59 -6.97 12.68
C VAL A 102 -8.13 -5.59 12.31
N ARG A 103 -8.56 -5.39 11.05
CA ARG A 103 -9.15 -4.11 10.61
C ARG A 103 -10.45 -3.76 11.31
N ARG A 104 -11.22 -4.76 11.77
CA ARG A 104 -12.43 -4.53 12.57
C ARG A 104 -12.05 -4.03 13.95
N GLU A 105 -11.07 -4.67 14.60
CA GLU A 105 -10.62 -4.28 15.92
C GLU A 105 -9.92 -2.91 15.91
N GLU A 106 -9.07 -2.63 14.92
CA GLU A 106 -8.44 -1.31 14.75
C GLU A 106 -9.47 -0.18 14.64
N ARG A 107 -10.56 -0.41 13.89
CA ARG A 107 -11.67 0.56 13.79
C ARG A 107 -12.37 0.76 15.13
N ARG A 108 -12.63 -0.32 15.87
CA ARG A 108 -13.25 -0.24 17.20
C ARG A 108 -12.38 0.55 18.18
N LEU A 109 -11.09 0.25 18.23
CA LEU A 109 -10.12 0.94 19.09
C LEU A 109 -9.96 2.41 18.71
N LYS A 110 -10.00 2.73 17.41
CA LYS A 110 -9.96 4.12 16.94
C LYS A 110 -11.18 4.90 17.44
N SER A 111 -12.39 4.37 17.27
CA SER A 111 -13.63 5.00 17.78
C SER A 111 -13.53 5.27 19.28
N LEU A 112 -13.17 4.25 20.06
CA LEU A 112 -13.05 4.38 21.52
C LEU A 112 -12.04 5.45 21.94
N ARG A 113 -10.94 5.61 21.20
CA ARG A 113 -9.93 6.65 21.47
C ARG A 113 -10.43 8.04 21.10
N GLU A 114 -11.24 8.17 20.05
CA GLU A 114 -11.86 9.43 19.64
C GLU A 114 -12.94 9.86 20.63
N ASP A 115 -13.79 8.93 21.09
CA ASP A 115 -14.81 9.19 22.10
C ASP A 115 -14.17 9.67 23.41
N LYS A 116 -13.17 8.93 23.92
CA LYS A 116 -12.41 9.33 25.12
C LYS A 116 -11.67 10.67 24.98
N ARG A 117 -11.26 11.04 23.76
CA ARG A 117 -10.61 12.32 23.51
C ARG A 117 -11.63 13.45 23.58
N ARG A 118 -12.81 13.26 22.96
CA ARG A 118 -13.92 14.23 23.03
C ARG A 118 -14.40 14.44 24.46
N GLU A 119 -14.60 13.37 25.22
CA GLU A 119 -14.99 13.46 26.64
C GLU A 119 -13.99 14.30 27.47
N ARG A 120 -12.68 14.16 27.20
CA ARG A 120 -11.64 14.97 27.87
C ARG A 120 -11.67 16.43 27.44
N GLU A 121 -11.80 16.70 26.14
CA GLU A 121 -11.91 18.05 25.60
C GLU A 121 -13.18 18.75 26.13
N GLU A 122 -14.30 18.05 26.23
CA GLU A 122 -15.56 18.56 26.79
C GLU A 122 -15.43 18.86 28.29
N ALA A 123 -14.76 18.00 29.06
CA ALA A 123 -14.52 18.25 30.48
C ALA A 123 -13.61 19.47 30.72
N GLU A 124 -12.54 19.62 29.91
CA GLU A 124 -11.61 20.76 30.02
C GLU A 124 -12.28 22.09 29.66
N ASN A 125 -13.17 22.11 28.66
CA ASN A 125 -13.92 23.31 28.29
C ASN A 125 -15.09 23.66 29.24
N ALA A 126 -15.49 22.74 30.11
CA ALA A 126 -16.57 22.97 31.07
C ALA A 126 -16.09 23.60 32.39
N ASP A 127 -14.79 23.53 32.67
CA ASP A 127 -14.14 24.06 33.88
C ASP A 127 -13.53 25.48 33.69
N ASP A 128 -13.62 26.07 32.48
CA ASP A 128 -13.13 27.41 32.10
C ASP A 128 -14.31 28.39 31.84
#